data_AF-A0A177MRT7-F1
#
_entry.id   AF-A0A177MRT7-F1
#
_cell.length_a   1.000
_cell.length_b   1.000
_cell.length_c   1.000
_cell.angle_alpha   90.00
_cell.angle_beta   90.00
_cell.angle_gamma   90.00
#
_symmetry.space_group_name_H-M   'P 1'
#
loop_
_entity.id
_entity.type
_entity.pdbx_description
1 polymer ?
#
loop_
_entity_poly.entity_id
_entity_poly.type
_entity_poly.pdbx_seq_one_letter_code
_entity_poly.pdbx_strand_id
1 'polypeptide(L)'
;MSSTLEIGVSHSHSEIEAVRYLNQYRCPYCKTEWADVWDSGCNDRCPDCNKEIEPYESALIEGESVETELPVEEPASANVTAEGVNRLFVVSYEIDYVHRVSVGITADSPEAAQQIAEQAFNDATIWDDTAAMPLLSDEYHEAEGESLVWECVAVAQLPEPDYSVRQLKKEQAAMRVCRGLVEAYQQGEATGGSIDWEDLDQLIPLALQAVGKPALDIQS
;
A
#
# COMPACT_ATOMS: atom_id res chain seq x y z
N MET A 1 -13.72 52.94 -24.78
CA MET A 1 -14.68 51.94 -25.30
C MET A 1 -13.94 50.95 -26.18
N SER A 2 -13.56 49.81 -25.60
CA SER A 2 -13.44 48.52 -26.29
C SER A 2 -13.16 47.50 -25.20
N SER A 3 -14.24 46.83 -24.81
CA SER A 3 -14.28 45.71 -23.90
C SER A 3 -13.85 44.47 -24.70
N THR A 4 -12.84 43.76 -24.21
CA THR A 4 -12.53 42.40 -24.68
C THR A 4 -13.02 41.48 -23.59
N LEU A 5 -14.06 40.70 -23.91
CA LEU A 5 -14.65 39.68 -23.06
C LEU A 5 -13.68 38.50 -22.99
N GLU A 6 -13.07 38.28 -21.83
CA GLU A 6 -12.45 37.00 -21.51
C GLU A 6 -13.53 36.06 -21.00
N ILE A 7 -13.72 34.98 -21.75
CA ILE A 7 -14.64 33.89 -21.42
C ILE A 7 -13.99 33.11 -20.27
N GLY A 8 -14.45 33.39 -19.05
CA GLY A 8 -14.07 32.63 -17.87
C GLY A 8 -14.55 31.19 -18.00
N VAL A 9 -13.60 30.26 -18.09
CA VAL A 9 -13.86 28.82 -17.95
C VAL A 9 -14.26 28.58 -16.50
N SER A 10 -15.55 28.35 -16.29
CA SER A 10 -16.12 27.90 -15.02
C SER A 10 -15.53 26.54 -14.69
N HIS A 11 -14.60 26.52 -13.73
CA HIS A 11 -14.21 25.30 -13.05
C HIS A 11 -15.28 25.03 -12.00
N SER A 12 -16.21 24.13 -12.33
CA SER A 12 -17.10 23.55 -11.33
C SER A 12 -16.23 22.72 -10.38
N HIS A 13 -15.83 23.31 -9.26
CA HIS A 13 -15.38 22.55 -8.11
C HIS A 13 -16.57 21.75 -7.62
N SER A 14 -16.64 20.48 -8.01
CA SER A 14 -17.40 19.52 -7.20
C SER A 14 -16.59 19.34 -5.92
N GLU A 15 -17.07 19.93 -4.83
CA GLU A 15 -16.66 19.53 -3.49
C GLU A 15 -17.01 18.04 -3.37
N ILE A 16 -16.04 17.17 -3.60
CA ILE A 16 -16.17 15.75 -3.26
C ILE A 16 -16.14 15.74 -1.75
N GLU A 17 -17.30 15.61 -1.10
CA GLU A 17 -17.36 15.30 0.32
C GLU A 17 -16.44 14.12 0.58
N ALA A 18 -15.39 14.35 1.38
CA ALA A 18 -14.36 13.34 1.64
C ALA A 18 -15.02 12.12 2.30
N VAL A 19 -15.21 11.07 1.50
CA VAL A 19 -15.76 9.80 1.95
C VAL A 19 -14.84 9.26 3.03
N ARG A 20 -15.37 9.00 4.22
CA ARG A 20 -14.61 8.39 5.31
C ARG A 20 -15.11 6.98 5.58
N TYR A 21 -14.18 6.10 5.89
CA TYR A 21 -14.41 4.72 6.24
C TYR A 21 -13.99 4.49 7.68
N LEU A 22 -14.82 3.81 8.47
CA LEU A 22 -14.41 3.17 9.70
C LEU A 22 -13.86 1.79 9.36
N ASN A 23 -12.54 1.66 9.38
CA ASN A 23 -11.83 0.41 9.12
C ASN A 23 -11.66 -0.37 10.43
N GLN A 24 -12.02 -1.64 10.43
CA GLN A 24 -11.84 -2.55 11.56
C GLN A 24 -10.76 -3.59 11.25
N TYR A 25 -9.81 -3.73 12.16
CA TYR A 25 -8.64 -4.58 12.00
C TYR A 25 -8.55 -5.62 13.12
N ARG A 26 -8.04 -6.80 12.77
CA ARG A 26 -7.75 -7.88 13.72
C ARG A 26 -6.42 -8.51 13.33
N CYS A 27 -5.41 -8.33 14.16
CA CYS A 27 -4.12 -8.94 13.94
C CYS A 27 -4.20 -10.47 14.14
N PRO A 28 -3.94 -11.31 13.12
CA PRO A 28 -4.00 -12.75 13.27
C PRO A 28 -2.85 -13.29 14.13
N TYR A 29 -1.79 -12.51 14.33
CA TYR A 29 -0.57 -12.92 15.04
C TYR A 29 -0.69 -12.71 16.55
N CYS A 30 -0.99 -11.49 17.00
CA CYS A 30 -1.06 -11.16 18.43
C CYS A 30 -2.51 -10.98 18.94
N LYS A 31 -3.51 -11.12 18.07
CA LYS A 31 -4.95 -11.03 18.38
C LYS A 31 -5.45 -9.64 18.80
N THR A 32 -4.61 -8.62 18.70
CA THR A 32 -5.00 -7.22 18.89
C THR A 32 -6.04 -6.81 17.86
N GLU A 33 -7.08 -6.14 18.33
CA GLU A 33 -8.16 -5.57 17.53
C GLU A 33 -8.15 -4.06 17.69
N TRP A 34 -8.34 -3.33 16.60
CA TRP A 34 -8.48 -1.88 16.62
C TRP A 34 -9.34 -1.42 15.45
N ALA A 35 -9.77 -0.17 15.50
CA ALA A 35 -10.46 0.47 14.41
C ALA A 35 -9.93 1.89 14.22
N ASP A 36 -9.97 2.37 12.99
CA ASP A 36 -9.50 3.71 12.66
C ASP A 36 -10.31 4.31 11.51
N VAL A 37 -10.33 5.63 11.42
CA VAL A 37 -11.11 6.38 10.43
C VAL A 37 -10.19 6.98 9.38
N TRP A 38 -10.32 6.48 8.15
CA TRP A 38 -9.48 6.85 7.02
C TRP A 38 -10.39 7.29 5.86
N ASP A 39 -9.84 8.00 4.88
CA ASP A 39 -10.53 8.32 3.63
C ASP A 39 -10.62 7.12 2.66
N SER A 40 -10.06 5.97 3.06
CA SER A 40 -9.90 4.77 2.23
C SER A 40 -9.82 3.49 3.07
N GLY A 41 -10.16 2.34 2.48
CA GLY A 41 -10.07 1.01 3.10
C GLY A 41 -8.66 0.42 3.07
N CYS A 42 -7.66 1.21 3.46
CA CYS A 42 -6.24 0.83 3.35
C CYS A 42 -5.79 -0.13 4.47
N ASN A 43 -4.65 -0.77 4.24
CA ASN A 43 -3.97 -1.59 5.25
C ASN A 43 -3.39 -0.70 6.35
N ASP A 44 -3.33 -1.22 7.57
CA ASP A 44 -2.72 -0.54 8.71
C ASP A 44 -1.71 -1.45 9.42
N ARG A 45 -0.85 -0.87 10.25
CA ARG A 45 0.14 -1.62 11.05
C ARG A 45 -0.41 -1.87 12.44
N CYS A 46 -0.40 -3.14 12.83
CA CYS A 46 -0.83 -3.53 14.17
C CYS A 46 -0.03 -2.77 15.24
N PRO A 47 -0.69 -2.06 16.18
CA PRO A 47 -0.01 -1.21 17.15
C PRO A 47 0.89 -1.98 18.12
N ASP A 48 0.67 -3.29 18.27
CA ASP A 48 1.43 -4.13 19.21
C ASP A 48 2.61 -4.86 18.55
N CYS A 49 2.45 -5.37 17.33
CA CYS A 49 3.48 -6.19 16.67
C CYS A 49 3.97 -5.66 15.33
N ASN A 50 3.47 -4.50 14.91
CA ASN A 50 3.86 -3.74 13.72
C ASN A 50 3.74 -4.49 12.38
N LYS A 51 2.98 -5.60 12.36
CA LYS A 51 2.65 -6.33 11.13
C LYS A 51 1.57 -5.57 10.37
N GLU A 52 1.71 -5.53 9.05
CA GLU A 52 0.70 -5.01 8.13
C GLU A 52 -0.53 -5.92 8.14
N ILE A 53 -1.70 -5.33 8.38
CA ILE A 53 -3.00 -5.98 8.51
C ILE A 53 -4.00 -5.25 7.59
N GLU A 54 -4.67 -6.02 6.74
CA GLU A 54 -5.81 -5.51 5.96
C GLU A 54 -7.04 -5.42 6.87
N PRO A 55 -7.92 -4.41 6.69
CA PRO A 55 -9.16 -4.35 7.44
C PRO A 55 -10.04 -5.54 7.07
N TYR A 56 -10.66 -6.18 8.06
CA TYR A 56 -11.61 -7.25 7.79
C TYR A 56 -13.01 -6.70 7.49
N GLU A 57 -13.27 -5.44 7.85
CA GLU A 57 -14.51 -4.72 7.59
C GLU A 57 -14.21 -3.22 7.43
N SER A 58 -14.82 -2.59 6.42
CA SER A 58 -14.75 -1.15 6.18
C SER A 58 -16.16 -0.62 5.99
N ALA A 59 -16.64 0.16 6.95
CA ALA A 59 -17.98 0.76 6.89
C ALA A 59 -17.90 2.23 6.46
N LEU A 60 -18.74 2.63 5.51
CA LEU A 60 -18.88 4.04 5.13
C LEU A 60 -19.47 4.84 6.30
N ILE A 61 -18.84 5.97 6.61
CA ILE A 61 -19.36 6.96 7.53
C ILE A 61 -20.12 7.97 6.68
N GLU A 62 -21.45 7.86 6.65
CA GLU A 62 -22.30 8.83 5.97
C GLU A 62 -22.10 10.22 6.60
N GLY A 63 -21.72 11.19 5.76
CA GLY A 63 -21.75 12.60 6.13
C GLY A 63 -23.19 13.03 6.35
N GLU A 64 -23.41 13.86 7.38
CA GLU A 64 -24.73 14.41 7.70
C GLU A 64 -25.19 15.35 6.58
N SER A 65 -25.85 14.79 5.56
CA SER A 65 -26.36 15.53 4.41
C SER A 65 -27.51 16.44 4.85
N VAL A 66 -27.30 17.75 4.81
CA VAL A 66 -28.39 18.73 4.93
C VAL A 66 -29.26 18.63 3.69
N GLU A 67 -30.42 18.00 3.83
CA GLU A 67 -31.42 17.90 2.76
C GLU A 67 -31.83 19.31 2.30
N THR A 68 -31.44 19.65 1.07
CA THR A 68 -31.98 20.81 0.38
C THR A 68 -32.87 20.31 -0.74
N GLU A 69 -34.17 20.17 -0.44
CA GLU A 69 -35.19 19.85 -1.43
C GLU A 69 -35.30 20.97 -2.47
N LEU A 70 -35.14 20.66 -3.76
CA LEU A 70 -35.67 21.47 -4.86
C LEU A 70 -36.25 20.60 -5.98
N PRO A 71 -37.26 21.10 -6.73
CA PRO A 71 -38.29 20.28 -7.33
C PRO A 71 -37.93 19.73 -8.71
N VAL A 72 -38.46 18.53 -8.96
CA VAL A 72 -38.44 17.79 -10.23
C VAL A 72 -39.22 18.52 -11.32
N GLU A 73 -38.57 18.78 -12.46
CA GLU A 73 -39.23 18.73 -13.77
C GLU A 73 -38.37 17.91 -14.76
N GLU A 74 -38.89 16.76 -15.18
CA GLU A 74 -38.40 16.00 -16.33
C GLU A 74 -38.76 16.73 -17.64
N PRO A 75 -38.02 16.45 -18.74
CA PRO A 75 -38.68 15.59 -19.71
C PRO A 75 -37.81 14.47 -20.26
N ALA A 76 -38.51 13.37 -20.51
CA ALA A 76 -38.12 12.14 -21.17
C ALA A 76 -37.38 12.33 -22.50
N SER A 77 -36.42 11.43 -22.76
CA SER A 77 -36.40 10.51 -23.93
C SER A 77 -34.97 10.25 -24.42
N ALA A 78 -34.46 9.05 -24.19
CA ALA A 78 -34.27 8.05 -25.25
C ALA A 78 -33.39 6.92 -24.70
N ASN A 79 -34.01 5.75 -24.51
CA ASN A 79 -33.33 4.49 -24.25
C ASN A 79 -32.39 4.17 -25.42
N VAL A 80 -31.09 4.20 -25.16
CA VAL A 80 -30.11 3.38 -25.87
C VAL A 80 -29.58 2.39 -24.85
N THR A 81 -30.03 1.14 -24.94
CA THR A 81 -29.42 0.00 -24.25
C THR A 81 -28.03 -0.21 -24.85
N ALA A 82 -27.02 0.39 -24.24
CA ALA A 82 -25.63 0.05 -24.50
C ALA A 82 -25.34 -1.29 -23.84
N GLU A 83 -25.21 -2.35 -24.64
CA GLU A 83 -24.56 -3.59 -24.20
C GLU A 83 -23.20 -3.22 -23.60
N GLY A 84 -22.98 -3.62 -22.34
CA GLY A 84 -21.83 -3.21 -21.54
C GLY A 84 -20.51 -3.70 -22.13
N VAL A 85 -19.89 -2.87 -22.95
CA VAL A 85 -18.49 -3.06 -23.33
C VAL A 85 -17.65 -2.76 -22.09
N ASN A 86 -17.15 -3.80 -21.42
CA ASN A 86 -16.16 -3.64 -20.35
C ASN A 86 -14.91 -3.01 -20.95
N ARG A 87 -14.69 -1.74 -20.63
CA ARG A 87 -13.47 -1.00 -20.98
C ARG A 87 -12.44 -1.23 -19.88
N LEU A 88 -11.18 -1.39 -20.27
CA LEU A 88 -10.07 -1.50 -19.32
C LEU A 88 -9.48 -0.11 -19.10
N PHE A 89 -9.07 0.14 -17.86
CA PHE A 89 -8.44 1.38 -17.44
C PHE A 89 -7.23 1.06 -16.55
N VAL A 90 -6.17 1.85 -16.70
CA VAL A 90 -5.10 1.96 -15.70
C VAL A 90 -5.41 3.21 -14.90
N VAL A 91 -5.49 3.06 -13.58
CA VAL A 91 -5.74 4.15 -12.64
C VAL A 91 -4.53 4.25 -11.73
N SER A 92 -3.99 5.45 -11.60
CA SER A 92 -2.84 5.78 -10.76
C SER A 92 -3.14 7.01 -9.93
N TYR A 93 -2.42 7.15 -8.82
CA TYR A 93 -2.31 8.41 -8.11
C TYR A 93 -0.85 8.69 -7.76
N GLU A 94 -0.51 9.97 -7.64
CA GLU A 94 0.77 10.44 -7.12
C GLU A 94 0.51 11.33 -5.91
N ILE A 95 1.40 11.28 -4.92
CA ILE A 95 1.33 12.06 -3.69
C ILE A 95 2.76 12.35 -3.20
N ASP A 96 2.98 13.55 -2.69
CA ASP A 96 4.29 13.98 -2.19
C ASP A 96 4.56 13.39 -0.79
N TYR A 97 5.74 12.79 -0.62
CA TYR A 97 6.23 12.28 0.66
C TYR A 97 7.54 12.94 1.08
N VAL A 98 7.68 13.19 2.38
CA VAL A 98 8.92 13.51 3.05
C VAL A 98 9.57 12.20 3.52
N HIS A 99 10.75 11.91 3.00
CA HIS A 99 11.61 10.83 3.50
C HIS A 99 12.44 11.33 4.68
N ARG A 100 12.20 10.80 5.87
CA ARG A 100 12.89 11.17 7.12
C ARG A 100 13.70 10.00 7.65
N VAL A 101 15.00 10.19 7.69
CA VAL A 101 15.97 9.19 8.14
C VAL A 101 16.71 9.72 9.35
N SER A 102 16.80 8.89 10.39
CA SER A 102 17.55 9.21 11.60
C SER A 102 18.62 8.14 11.83
N VAL A 103 19.87 8.58 12.08
CA VAL A 103 20.99 7.70 12.43
C VAL A 103 21.60 8.11 13.76
N GLY A 104 22.15 7.13 14.48
CA GLY A 104 22.90 7.40 15.70
C GLY A 104 24.34 7.80 15.37
N ILE A 105 24.82 8.93 15.89
CA ILE A 105 26.21 9.37 15.66
C ILE A 105 26.84 9.80 16.98
N THR A 106 28.02 9.28 17.26
CA THR A 106 28.88 9.77 18.35
C THR A 106 29.87 10.76 17.79
N ALA A 107 29.82 12.01 18.25
CA ALA A 107 30.75 13.06 17.84
C ALA A 107 30.95 14.09 18.95
N ASP A 108 32.01 14.87 18.86
CA ASP A 108 32.36 15.89 19.86
C ASP A 108 31.47 17.15 19.78
N SER A 109 30.75 17.36 18.67
CA SER A 109 29.79 18.45 18.49
C SER A 109 28.66 18.10 17.50
N PRO A 110 27.54 18.85 17.51
CA PRO A 110 26.47 18.69 16.52
C PRO A 110 26.94 18.86 15.07
N GLU A 111 27.84 19.81 14.80
CA GLU A 111 28.37 20.06 13.46
C GLU A 111 29.24 18.90 12.97
N ALA A 112 30.04 18.32 13.86
CA ALA A 112 30.81 17.12 13.55
C ALA A 112 29.89 15.92 13.29
N ALA A 113 28.82 15.75 14.08
CA ALA A 113 27.83 14.71 13.83
C ALA A 113 27.13 14.88 12.47
N GLN A 114 26.76 16.11 12.10
CA GLN A 114 26.16 16.41 10.81
C GLN A 114 27.11 16.11 9.65
N GLN A 115 28.39 16.49 9.75
CA GLN A 115 29.39 16.19 8.72
C GLN A 115 29.61 14.69 8.53
N ILE A 116 29.61 13.92 9.63
CA ILE A 116 29.70 12.46 9.58
C ILE A 116 28.49 11.87 8.85
N ALA A 117 27.27 12.33 9.17
CA ALA A 117 26.04 11.88 8.50
C ALA A 117 26.05 12.22 7.00
N GLU A 118 26.39 13.46 6.66
CA GLU A 118 26.40 13.95 5.28
C GLU A 118 27.43 13.18 4.42
N GLN A 119 28.61 12.90 4.99
CA GLN A 119 29.60 12.08 4.31
C GLN A 119 29.10 10.65 4.07
N ALA A 120 28.50 10.02 5.09
CA ALA A 120 27.92 8.68 4.93
C ALA A 120 26.78 8.63 3.91
N PHE A 121 25.96 9.69 3.82
CA PHE A 121 24.93 9.81 2.79
C PHE A 121 25.54 9.89 1.39
N ASN A 122 26.56 10.75 1.21
CA ASN A 122 27.26 10.91 -0.07
C ASN A 122 28.01 9.64 -0.51
N ASP A 123 28.51 8.87 0.45
CA ASP A 123 29.18 7.58 0.21
C ASP A 123 28.19 6.41 0.07
N ALA A 124 26.88 6.67 0.21
CA ALA A 124 25.81 5.68 0.20
C ALA A 124 25.93 4.59 1.29
N THR A 125 26.58 4.88 2.42
CA THR A 125 26.78 3.97 3.56
C THR A 125 25.91 4.30 4.77
N ILE A 126 25.18 5.43 4.75
CA ILE A 126 24.30 5.85 5.85
C ILE A 126 23.20 4.82 6.18
N TRP A 127 22.91 3.92 5.25
CA TRP A 127 21.86 2.89 5.33
C TRP A 127 22.36 1.54 5.86
N ASP A 128 23.67 1.39 6.10
CA ASP A 128 24.30 0.09 6.38
C ASP A 128 23.98 -0.48 7.78
N ASP A 129 23.28 0.27 8.63
CA ASP A 129 22.92 -0.09 10.01
C ASP A 129 24.09 -0.71 10.81
N THR A 130 25.16 0.07 10.94
CA THR A 130 26.37 -0.41 11.62
C THR A 130 26.34 -0.09 13.11
N ALA A 131 27.08 -0.83 13.94
CA ALA A 131 27.17 -0.54 15.37
C ALA A 131 27.71 0.87 15.70
N ALA A 132 28.50 1.46 14.80
CA ALA A 132 29.04 2.81 14.95
C ALA A 132 28.07 3.91 14.46
N MET A 133 27.18 3.55 13.54
CA MET A 133 26.15 4.43 12.98
C MET A 133 24.86 3.62 12.79
N PRO A 134 24.12 3.33 13.88
CA PRO A 134 22.90 2.55 13.79
C PRO A 134 21.82 3.34 13.08
N LEU A 135 21.04 2.66 12.23
CA LEU A 135 19.86 3.24 11.60
C LEU A 135 18.74 3.26 12.66
N LEU A 136 18.33 4.46 13.08
CA LEU A 136 17.35 4.64 14.15
C LEU A 136 15.93 4.71 13.62
N SER A 137 15.73 5.37 12.47
CA SER A 137 14.46 5.40 11.78
C SER A 137 14.65 5.64 10.28
N ASP A 138 13.76 5.04 9.49
CA ASP A 138 13.63 5.22 8.04
C ASP A 138 12.12 5.33 7.74
N GLU A 139 11.63 6.56 7.69
CA GLU A 139 10.21 6.87 7.70
C GLU A 139 9.83 7.71 6.48
N TYR A 140 8.63 7.47 5.96
CA TYR A 140 8.00 8.30 4.95
C TYR A 140 6.75 8.92 5.57
N HIS A 141 6.62 10.24 5.48
CA HIS A 141 5.47 10.99 5.94
C HIS A 141 4.89 11.77 4.77
N GLU A 142 3.57 11.81 4.63
CA GLU A 142 2.94 12.65 3.61
C GLU A 142 3.33 14.11 3.83
N ALA A 143 3.66 14.81 2.75
CA ALA A 143 3.91 16.23 2.83
C ALA A 143 2.61 16.96 3.22
N GLU A 144 2.68 17.92 4.14
CA GLU A 144 1.52 18.71 4.52
C GLU A 144 0.95 19.48 3.30
N GLY A 145 -0.32 19.23 2.96
CA GLY A 145 -1.03 19.85 1.84
C GLY A 145 -1.82 18.83 1.02
N GLU A 146 -2.67 19.30 0.11
CA GLU A 146 -3.36 18.43 -0.87
C GLU A 146 -2.45 18.25 -2.09
N SER A 147 -1.63 17.19 -2.11
CA SER A 147 -0.75 16.83 -3.24
C SER A 147 -1.20 15.59 -4.02
N LEU A 148 -2.31 14.96 -3.60
CA LEU A 148 -2.80 13.73 -4.22
C LEU A 148 -3.42 14.03 -5.60
N VAL A 149 -2.83 13.49 -6.65
CA VAL A 149 -3.27 13.67 -8.04
C VAL A 149 -3.65 12.34 -8.65
N TRP A 150 -4.89 12.22 -9.12
CA TRP A 150 -5.38 11.02 -9.82
C TRP A 150 -5.15 11.12 -11.34
N GLU A 151 -4.80 9.98 -11.93
CA GLU A 151 -4.79 9.79 -13.38
C GLU A 151 -5.56 8.51 -13.75
N CYS A 152 -6.29 8.57 -14.85
CA CYS A 152 -7.01 7.42 -15.40
C CYS A 152 -6.85 7.37 -16.92
N VAL A 153 -6.29 6.26 -17.41
CA VAL A 153 -6.00 6.04 -18.84
C VAL A 153 -6.77 4.82 -19.32
N ALA A 154 -7.60 4.99 -20.35
CA ALA A 154 -8.26 3.87 -21.02
C ALA A 154 -7.23 3.06 -21.82
N VAL A 155 -7.27 1.73 -21.67
CA VAL A 155 -6.32 0.82 -22.33
C VAL A 155 -7.05 -0.30 -23.07
N ALA A 156 -6.43 -0.82 -24.13
CA ALA A 156 -6.93 -1.99 -24.84
C ALA A 156 -6.63 -3.30 -24.10
N GLN A 157 -5.54 -3.32 -23.31
CA GLN A 157 -5.10 -4.43 -22.48
C GLN A 157 -4.38 -3.89 -21.26
N LEU A 158 -4.43 -4.61 -20.14
CA LEU A 158 -3.66 -4.24 -18.95
C LEU A 158 -2.17 -4.48 -19.19
N PRO A 159 -1.28 -3.59 -18.71
CA PRO A 159 0.15 -3.80 -18.79
C PRO A 159 0.58 -4.98 -17.91
N GLU A 160 1.70 -5.61 -18.28
CA GLU A 160 2.35 -6.56 -17.38
C GLU A 160 2.81 -5.86 -16.10
N PRO A 161 2.77 -6.53 -14.93
CA PRO A 161 3.24 -5.95 -13.69
C PRO A 161 4.70 -5.51 -13.77
N ASP A 162 4.98 -4.31 -13.25
CA ASP A 162 6.33 -3.77 -13.13
C ASP A 162 7.25 -4.66 -12.27
N TYR A 163 8.56 -4.45 -12.41
CA TYR A 163 9.58 -5.12 -11.60
C TYR A 163 9.29 -5.00 -10.08
N SER A 164 8.86 -3.83 -9.61
CA SER A 164 8.48 -3.60 -8.20
C SER A 164 7.42 -4.60 -7.72
N VAL A 165 6.33 -4.76 -8.47
CA VAL A 165 5.25 -5.71 -8.16
C VAL A 165 5.74 -7.16 -8.26
N ARG A 166 6.58 -7.48 -9.24
CA ARG A 166 7.14 -8.83 -9.38
C ARG A 166 8.06 -9.18 -8.22
N GLN A 167 8.89 -8.24 -7.79
CA GLN A 167 9.78 -8.40 -6.65
C GLN A 167 9.01 -8.52 -5.34
N LEU A 168 7.98 -7.67 -5.13
CA LEU A 168 7.07 -7.77 -3.99
C LEU A 168 6.41 -9.16 -3.90
N LYS A 169 5.92 -9.69 -5.03
CA LYS A 169 5.33 -11.05 -5.08
C LYS A 169 6.33 -12.15 -4.72
N LYS A 170 7.62 -11.99 -5.06
CA LYS A 170 8.69 -12.93 -4.69
C LYS A 170 8.97 -12.88 -3.19
N GLU A 171 9.06 -11.68 -2.61
CA GLU A 171 9.31 -11.48 -1.19
C GLU A 171 8.14 -11.97 -0.32
N GLN A 172 6.90 -11.70 -0.73
CA GLN A 172 5.70 -12.25 -0.09
C GLN A 172 5.69 -13.78 -0.14
N ALA A 173 6.04 -14.38 -1.28
CA ALA A 173 6.16 -15.82 -1.41
C ALA A 173 7.27 -16.38 -0.48
N ALA A 174 8.43 -15.74 -0.43
CA ALA A 174 9.52 -16.13 0.46
C ALA A 174 9.10 -16.11 1.93
N MET A 175 8.42 -15.04 2.36
CA MET A 175 7.93 -14.92 3.73
C MET A 175 6.86 -15.97 4.07
N ARG A 176 5.97 -16.30 3.12
CA ARG A 176 4.99 -17.39 3.28
C ARG A 176 5.68 -18.75 3.44
N VAL A 177 6.73 -19.03 2.67
CA VAL A 177 7.54 -20.24 2.83
C VAL A 177 8.17 -20.30 4.21
N CYS A 178 8.81 -19.21 4.67
CA CYS A 178 9.41 -19.18 6.01
C CYS A 178 8.39 -19.48 7.11
N ARG A 179 7.17 -18.92 7.01
CA ARG A 179 6.09 -19.19 7.96
C ARG A 179 5.64 -20.64 7.91
N GLY A 180 5.38 -21.16 6.71
CA GLY A 180 4.96 -22.54 6.53
C GLY A 180 6.00 -23.55 7.02
N LEU A 181 7.30 -23.27 6.86
CA LEU A 181 8.37 -24.12 7.40
C LEU A 181 8.35 -24.16 8.94
N VAL A 182 8.11 -23.01 9.58
CA VAL A 182 7.98 -22.94 11.04
C VAL A 182 6.74 -23.71 11.51
N GLU A 183 5.61 -23.55 10.82
CA GLU A 183 4.36 -24.26 11.12
C GLU A 183 4.53 -25.79 10.95
N ALA A 184 5.11 -26.23 9.84
CA ALA A 184 5.40 -27.64 9.57
C ALA A 184 6.33 -28.25 10.63
N TYR A 185 7.36 -27.50 11.05
CA TYR A 185 8.25 -27.92 12.15
C TYR A 185 7.49 -28.07 13.48
N GLN A 186 6.69 -27.07 13.85
CA GLN A 186 5.90 -27.09 15.09
C GLN A 186 4.88 -28.24 15.11
N GLN A 187 4.24 -28.50 13.97
CA GLN A 187 3.31 -29.61 13.81
C GLN A 187 4.03 -30.95 13.92
N GLY A 188 5.19 -31.09 13.28
CA GLY A 188 6.03 -32.29 13.39
C GLY A 188 6.49 -32.56 14.82
N GLU A 189 6.89 -31.54 15.58
CA GLU A 189 7.19 -31.69 17.01
C GLU A 189 5.98 -32.19 17.80
N ALA A 190 4.78 -31.68 17.51
CA ALA A 190 3.55 -32.07 18.19
C ALA A 190 3.08 -33.50 17.87
N THR A 191 3.39 -34.03 16.68
CA THR A 191 2.89 -35.33 16.18
C THR A 191 3.90 -36.47 16.27
N GLY A 192 5.09 -36.25 16.82
CA GLY A 192 6.06 -37.32 17.08
C GLY A 192 7.49 -37.06 16.60
N GLY A 193 7.84 -35.82 16.29
CA GLY A 193 9.19 -35.37 15.95
C GLY A 193 9.57 -35.52 14.48
N SER A 194 8.59 -35.57 13.55
CA SER A 194 8.85 -35.63 12.11
C SER A 194 7.90 -34.71 11.34
N ILE A 195 8.43 -33.95 10.41
CA ILE A 195 7.66 -33.14 9.46
C ILE A 195 7.01 -34.06 8.42
N ASP A 196 5.76 -33.78 8.03
CA ASP A 196 5.09 -34.48 6.93
C ASP A 196 5.55 -33.92 5.58
N TRP A 197 5.71 -34.79 4.59
CA TRP A 197 6.01 -34.37 3.22
C TRP A 197 4.89 -33.54 2.62
N GLU A 198 3.63 -33.81 2.99
CA GLU A 198 2.49 -33.02 2.52
C GLU A 198 2.60 -31.55 2.94
N ASP A 199 3.11 -31.28 4.14
CA ASP A 199 3.34 -29.91 4.63
C ASP A 199 4.41 -29.19 3.80
N LEU A 200 5.45 -29.91 3.36
CA LEU A 200 6.51 -29.35 2.51
C LEU A 200 6.04 -29.18 1.06
N ASP A 201 5.29 -30.13 0.51
CA ASP A 201 4.79 -30.10 -0.87
C ASP A 201 3.92 -28.87 -1.13
N GLN A 202 3.16 -28.42 -0.13
CA GLN A 202 2.37 -27.19 -0.20
C GLN A 202 3.23 -25.92 -0.29
N LEU A 203 4.49 -25.96 0.21
CA LEU A 203 5.40 -24.82 0.21
C LEU A 203 6.27 -24.75 -1.05
N ILE A 204 6.48 -25.87 -1.74
CA ILE A 204 7.35 -25.92 -2.92
C ILE A 204 6.93 -24.94 -4.04
N PRO A 205 5.64 -24.82 -4.42
CA PRO A 205 5.22 -23.84 -5.42
C PRO A 205 5.55 -22.39 -5.01
N LEU A 206 5.37 -22.05 -3.73
CA LEU A 206 5.69 -20.74 -3.18
C LEU A 206 7.21 -20.51 -3.17
N ALA A 207 8.00 -21.53 -2.87
CA ALA A 207 9.45 -21.47 -2.91
C ALA A 207 9.96 -21.22 -4.34
N LEU A 208 9.38 -21.91 -5.34
CA LEU A 208 9.71 -21.67 -6.75
C LEU A 208 9.35 -20.26 -7.19
N GLN A 209 8.16 -19.78 -6.79
CA GLN A 209 7.75 -18.40 -7.03
C GLN A 209 8.74 -17.40 -6.41
N ALA A 210 9.15 -17.62 -5.16
CA ALA A 210 10.09 -16.76 -4.45
C ALA A 210 11.45 -16.64 -5.16
N VAL A 211 11.98 -17.75 -5.69
CA VAL A 211 13.24 -17.74 -6.44
C VAL A 211 13.08 -17.33 -7.91
N GLY A 212 11.85 -17.02 -8.35
CA GLY A 212 11.54 -16.59 -9.71
C GLY A 212 11.60 -17.71 -10.75
N LYS A 213 11.39 -18.97 -10.34
CA LYS A 213 11.31 -20.12 -11.24
C LYS A 213 9.85 -20.45 -11.58
N PRO A 214 9.54 -20.81 -12.83
CA PRO A 214 8.21 -21.28 -13.19
C PRO A 214 7.93 -22.62 -12.48
N ALA A 215 6.69 -22.82 -12.02
CA ALA A 215 6.26 -24.03 -11.32
C ALA A 215 6.30 -25.32 -12.18
N LEU A 216 6.68 -25.23 -13.46
CA LEU A 216 6.65 -26.32 -14.44
C LEU A 216 7.92 -27.19 -14.46
N ASP A 217 8.97 -26.85 -13.69
CA ASP A 217 10.22 -27.63 -13.67
C ASP A 217 10.23 -28.78 -12.63
N ILE A 218 9.10 -29.11 -11.98
CA ILE A 218 9.05 -30.16 -10.93
C ILE A 218 8.83 -31.58 -11.52
N GLN A 219 8.56 -31.72 -12.81
CA GLN A 219 8.42 -33.04 -13.45
C GLN A 219 9.61 -33.35 -14.37
N SER A 220 10.71 -33.83 -13.79
CA SER A 220 11.74 -34.61 -14.50
C SER A 220 12.44 -35.56 -13.54
#